data_AF-A0A9J7IFC3-F1
#
_entry.id   AF-A0A9J7IFC3-F1
#
_cell.length_a   1.000
_cell.length_b   1.000
_cell.length_c   1.000
_cell.angle_alpha   90.00
_cell.angle_beta   90.00
_cell.angle_gamma   90.00
#
_symmetry.space_group_name_H-M   'P 1'
#
loop_
_entity.id
_entity.type
_entity.pdbx_description
1 polymer ?
#
loop_
_entity_poly.entity_id
_entity_poly.type
_entity_poly.pdbx_seq_one_letter_code
_entity_poly.pdbx_strand_id
1 'polypeptide(L)'
;MFSLKLITSFLAVSFVAKEISSTSVPDPCLAKRKCTTTEEIVYAVDTQQCYLFRNLCLYENDYCQRREKKEEELKIVSKEACLAKCRDFCTEEYFPLCAEHNGTFETFTNKCELHRNSCQKNKSYIFNHYGACEA
;
A
#
# COMPACT_ATOMS: atom_id res chain seq x y z
N MET A 1 -41.76 36.16 -47.49
CA MET A 1 -41.05 36.41 -48.76
C MET A 1 -39.60 36.69 -48.43
N PHE A 2 -38.72 35.68 -48.63
CA PHE A 2 -37.23 35.68 -48.69
C PHE A 2 -36.44 36.18 -47.45
N SER A 3 -35.26 35.67 -47.04
CA SER A 3 -34.35 34.56 -47.39
C SER A 3 -33.20 34.62 -46.35
N LEU A 4 -32.89 33.55 -45.59
CA LEU A 4 -31.75 32.61 -45.76
C LEU A 4 -30.33 33.12 -45.32
N LYS A 5 -29.82 32.50 -44.24
CA LYS A 5 -28.43 32.05 -43.85
C LYS A 5 -27.22 32.91 -44.27
N LEU A 6 -26.13 33.11 -43.50
CA LEU A 6 -25.22 32.17 -42.82
C LEU A 6 -24.05 32.99 -42.21
N ILE A 7 -23.25 32.40 -41.28
CA ILE A 7 -21.80 32.60 -40.97
C ILE A 7 -21.65 32.64 -39.42
N THR A 8 -21.49 31.49 -38.74
CA THR A 8 -20.21 30.84 -38.37
C THR A 8 -19.22 31.80 -37.71
N SER A 9 -18.52 31.54 -36.62
CA SER A 9 -18.27 30.36 -35.82
C SER A 9 -17.45 30.88 -34.64
N PHE A 10 -17.67 30.29 -33.46
CA PHE A 10 -16.88 30.34 -32.24
C PHE A 10 -15.57 31.17 -32.29
N LEU A 11 -15.52 32.25 -31.50
CA LEU A 11 -14.28 32.79 -30.98
C LEU A 11 -13.50 31.62 -30.37
N ALA A 12 -12.46 31.17 -31.07
CA ALA A 12 -11.55 30.16 -30.58
C ALA A 12 -10.80 30.75 -29.37
N VAL A 13 -11.39 30.61 -28.19
CA VAL A 13 -10.63 30.63 -26.96
C VAL A 13 -9.70 29.44 -27.09
N SER A 14 -8.44 29.73 -27.41
CA SER A 14 -7.37 28.75 -27.39
C SER A 14 -7.29 28.20 -25.97
N PHE A 15 -8.04 27.15 -25.70
CA PHE A 15 -7.74 26.26 -24.59
C PHE A 15 -6.37 25.71 -24.92
N VAL A 16 -5.35 26.35 -24.35
CA VAL A 16 -4.04 25.73 -24.21
C VAL A 16 -4.34 24.45 -23.42
N ALA A 17 -4.41 23.33 -24.12
CA ALA A 17 -4.33 22.03 -23.50
C ALA A 17 -2.99 22.06 -22.75
N LYS A 18 -3.06 22.32 -21.45
CA LYS A 18 -1.91 22.18 -20.58
C LYS A 18 -1.59 20.71 -20.66
N GLU A 19 -0.61 20.36 -21.49
CA GLU A 19 -0.07 19.02 -21.51
C GLU A 19 0.27 18.69 -20.07
N ILE A 20 -0.48 17.76 -19.49
CA ILE A 20 -0.05 17.07 -18.28
C ILE A 20 1.11 16.23 -18.78
N SER A 21 2.28 16.86 -18.84
CA SER A 21 3.55 16.17 -19.01
C SER A 21 3.64 15.24 -17.82
N SER A 22 3.27 13.98 -18.04
CA SER A 22 3.42 12.90 -17.07
C SER A 22 4.90 12.55 -16.96
N THR A 23 5.72 13.51 -16.55
CA THR A 23 7.02 13.19 -15.95
C THR A 23 6.72 12.79 -14.52
N SER A 24 6.17 11.59 -14.33
CA SER A 24 6.10 11.02 -13.00
C SER A 24 7.55 10.92 -12.51
N VAL A 25 7.93 11.79 -11.58
CA VAL A 25 9.15 11.61 -10.79
C VAL A 25 9.11 10.15 -10.33
N PRO A 26 10.13 9.33 -10.62
CA PRO A 26 10.14 7.95 -10.16
C PRO A 26 9.88 7.99 -8.67
N ASP A 27 8.82 7.31 -8.20
CA ASP A 27 8.53 7.38 -6.76
C ASP A 27 9.81 6.91 -6.05
N PRO A 28 10.31 7.68 -5.07
CA PRO A 28 11.61 7.44 -4.46
C PRO A 28 11.67 6.08 -3.75
N CYS A 29 10.52 5.43 -3.54
CA CYS A 29 10.36 4.05 -3.10
C CYS A 29 10.01 3.07 -4.25
N LEU A 30 9.58 3.56 -5.42
CA LEU A 30 9.21 2.82 -6.64
C LEU A 30 10.41 2.28 -7.44
N ALA A 31 11.64 2.62 -7.07
CA ALA A 31 12.80 1.78 -7.41
C ALA A 31 12.78 0.41 -6.67
N LYS A 32 11.64 0.05 -6.05
CA LYS A 32 11.14 -1.29 -5.65
C LYS A 32 12.25 -2.33 -5.74
N ARG A 33 12.99 -2.46 -4.65
CA ARG A 33 13.88 -3.61 -4.44
C ARG A 33 13.04 -4.86 -4.72
N LYS A 34 13.44 -5.65 -5.73
CA LYS A 34 12.88 -6.98 -5.94
C LYS A 34 13.28 -7.80 -4.73
N CYS A 35 12.39 -7.88 -3.74
CA CYS A 35 12.65 -8.63 -2.53
C CYS A 35 12.54 -10.12 -2.82
N THR A 36 13.42 -10.89 -2.19
CA THR A 36 13.27 -12.35 -2.13
C THR A 36 12.06 -12.70 -1.26
N THR A 37 11.58 -13.93 -1.37
CA THR A 37 10.54 -14.48 -0.51
C THR A 37 11.10 -15.25 0.69
N THR A 38 12.42 -15.18 0.93
CA THR A 38 13.09 -15.81 2.08
C THR A 38 12.51 -15.27 3.38
N GLU A 39 12.19 -16.17 4.32
CA GLU A 39 11.64 -15.83 5.61
C GLU A 39 12.74 -15.62 6.67
N GLU A 40 12.99 -14.35 6.95
CA GLU A 40 13.88 -13.83 7.99
C GLU A 40 13.14 -12.68 8.70
N ILE A 41 12.15 -13.05 9.53
CA ILE A 41 11.13 -12.11 10.01
C ILE A 41 11.77 -10.93 10.75
N VAL A 42 11.45 -9.73 10.30
CA VAL A 42 11.73 -8.48 10.99
C VAL A 42 10.52 -8.06 11.79
N TYR A 43 10.72 -7.85 13.08
CA TYR A 43 9.72 -7.35 14.02
C TYR A 43 9.91 -5.85 14.19
N ALA A 44 8.89 -5.07 13.87
CA ALA A 44 8.95 -3.62 14.02
C ALA A 44 7.66 -3.07 14.62
N VAL A 45 7.76 -1.93 15.29
CA VAL A 45 6.62 -1.25 15.91
C VAL A 45 6.55 0.17 15.40
N ASP A 46 5.33 0.70 15.28
CA ASP A 46 5.10 2.14 15.30
C ASP A 46 4.50 2.55 16.66
N THR A 47 3.88 3.72 16.72
CA THR A 47 3.19 4.21 17.92
C THR A 47 1.92 3.42 18.23
N GLN A 48 1.36 2.68 17.27
CA GLN A 48 0.07 2.01 17.39
C GLN A 48 0.20 0.50 17.60
N GLN A 49 1.07 -0.20 16.87
CA GLN A 49 1.12 -1.67 16.92
C GLN A 49 2.43 -2.27 16.42
N CYS A 50 2.52 -3.59 16.56
CA CYS A 50 3.55 -4.42 15.97
C CYS A 50 3.22 -4.84 14.53
N TYR A 51 4.27 -4.92 13.72
CA TYR A 51 4.28 -5.29 12.31
C TYR A 51 5.35 -6.35 12.10
N LEU A 52 5.00 -7.42 11.38
CA LEU A 52 5.93 -8.46 10.95
C LEU A 52 6.18 -8.30 9.46
N PHE A 53 7.44 -8.19 9.09
CA PHE A 53 7.87 -8.19 7.69
C PHE A 53 8.63 -9.48 7.42
N ARG A 54 8.34 -10.17 6.32
CA ARG A 54 8.99 -11.46 6.04
C ARG A 54 10.52 -11.36 5.99
N ASN A 55 11.05 -10.22 5.54
CA ASN A 55 12.49 -9.94 5.55
C ASN A 55 12.77 -8.44 5.56
N LEU A 56 14.04 -8.08 5.75
CA LEU A 56 14.50 -6.70 5.81
C LEU A 56 14.18 -5.89 4.55
N CYS A 57 14.25 -6.51 3.37
CA CYS A 57 13.91 -5.82 2.12
C CYS A 57 12.45 -5.35 2.11
N LEU A 58 11.52 -6.20 2.55
CA LEU A 58 10.10 -5.85 2.64
C LEU A 58 9.84 -4.78 3.71
N TYR A 59 10.56 -4.84 4.84
CA TYR A 59 10.54 -3.78 5.85
C TYR A 59 10.98 -2.43 5.26
N GLU A 60 12.11 -2.39 4.54
CA GLU A 60 12.64 -1.15 3.98
C GLU A 60 11.72 -0.52 2.95
N ASN A 61 11.01 -1.33 2.15
CA ASN A 61 10.00 -0.85 1.22
C ASN A 61 8.86 -0.13 1.96
N ASP A 62 8.33 -0.73 3.03
CA ASP A 62 7.23 -0.14 3.79
C ASP A 62 7.69 1.08 4.63
N TYR A 63 8.90 1.02 5.21
CA TYR A 63 9.54 2.15 5.89
C TYR A 63 9.72 3.35 4.95
N CYS A 64 10.18 3.12 3.72
CA CYS A 64 10.29 4.17 2.72
C CYS A 64 8.92 4.79 2.42
N GLN A 65 7.91 3.95 2.11
CA GLN A 65 6.58 4.43 1.76
C GLN A 65 5.95 5.27 2.88
N ARG A 66 6.10 4.84 4.14
CA ARG A 66 5.62 5.59 5.31
C ARG A 66 6.27 6.97 5.38
N ARG A 67 7.59 7.05 5.21
CA ARG A 67 8.32 8.34 5.23
C ARG A 67 7.84 9.28 4.14
N GLU A 68 7.66 8.80 2.91
CA GLU A 68 7.16 9.64 1.80
C GLU A 68 5.74 10.14 2.05
N LYS A 69 4.91 9.32 2.69
CA LYS A 69 3.55 9.69 3.11
C LYS A 69 3.50 10.50 4.41
N LYS A 70 4.64 10.73 5.07
CA LYS A 70 4.73 11.36 6.40
C LYS A 70 3.89 10.64 7.45
N GLU A 71 3.82 9.31 7.35
CA GLU A 71 3.22 8.43 8.34
C GLU A 71 4.21 8.13 9.48
N GLU A 72 3.71 7.57 10.57
CA GLU A 72 4.54 7.15 11.72
C GLU A 72 5.65 6.18 11.29
N GLU A 73 6.87 6.45 11.74
CA GLU A 73 8.03 5.63 11.44
C GLU A 73 8.00 4.29 12.17
N LEU A 74 8.49 3.25 11.47
CA LEU A 74 8.68 1.92 12.05
C LEU A 74 10.04 1.84 12.74
N LYS A 75 10.08 1.16 13.88
CA LYS A 75 11.29 0.88 14.65
C LYS A 75 11.44 -0.62 14.82
N ILE A 76 12.55 -1.18 14.35
CA ILE A 76 12.89 -2.59 14.57
C ILE A 76 13.12 -2.81 16.06
N VAL A 77 12.50 -3.86 16.61
CA VAL A 77 12.58 -4.25 18.03
C VAL A 77 12.74 -5.76 18.15
N SER A 78 12.92 -6.27 19.37
CA SER A 78 12.91 -7.72 19.58
C SER A 78 11.52 -8.31 19.31
N LYS A 79 11.47 -9.61 19.04
CA LYS A 79 10.23 -10.36 18.87
C LYS A 79 9.29 -10.15 20.06
N GLU A 80 9.81 -10.28 21.27
CA GLU A 80 9.04 -10.18 22.52
C GLU A 80 8.46 -8.78 22.69
N ALA A 81 9.25 -7.74 22.45
CA ALA A 81 8.81 -6.35 22.52
C ALA A 81 7.74 -6.01 21.46
N CYS A 82 7.83 -6.62 20.28
CA CYS A 82 6.83 -6.45 19.23
C CYS A 82 5.52 -7.15 19.59
N LEU A 83 5.57 -8.45 19.91
CA LEU A 83 4.36 -9.24 20.16
C LEU A 83 3.57 -8.74 21.39
N ALA A 84 4.22 -8.06 22.33
CA ALA A 84 3.55 -7.34 23.42
C ALA A 84 2.69 -6.13 22.96
N LYS A 85 2.76 -5.74 21.69
CA LYS A 85 2.02 -4.65 21.05
C LYS A 85 1.14 -5.11 19.88
N CYS A 86 0.74 -6.38 19.84
CA CYS A 86 -0.28 -6.80 18.88
C CYS A 86 -1.59 -6.03 19.12
N ARG A 87 -2.21 -5.55 18.05
CA ARG A 87 -3.51 -4.89 18.12
C ARG A 87 -4.60 -5.90 18.46
N ASP A 88 -5.53 -5.52 19.34
CA ASP A 88 -6.60 -6.42 19.78
C ASP A 88 -7.83 -6.40 18.87
N PHE A 89 -8.12 -5.26 18.23
CA PHE A 89 -9.30 -5.07 17.38
C PHE A 89 -9.00 -4.16 16.18
N CYS A 90 -9.73 -4.36 15.10
CA CYS A 90 -9.78 -3.46 13.96
C CYS A 90 -11.20 -2.96 13.76
N THR A 91 -11.34 -1.87 13.02
CA THR A 91 -12.63 -1.38 12.54
C THR A 91 -13.17 -2.29 11.43
N GLU A 92 -14.49 -2.28 11.24
CA GLU A 92 -15.21 -3.22 10.36
C GLU A 92 -15.25 -2.79 8.87
N GLU A 93 -14.40 -1.85 8.44
CA GLU A 93 -14.36 -1.46 7.03
C GLU A 93 -13.92 -2.62 6.12
N TYR A 94 -14.57 -2.72 4.97
CA TYR A 94 -14.28 -3.72 3.97
C TYR A 94 -13.49 -3.11 2.80
N PHE A 95 -12.16 -3.19 2.91
CA PHE A 95 -11.20 -2.85 1.87
C PHE A 95 -10.25 -4.04 1.67
N PRO A 96 -10.75 -5.11 1.02
CA PRO A 96 -10.09 -6.39 1.06
C PRO A 96 -8.73 -6.34 0.37
N LEU A 97 -7.85 -7.24 0.80
CA LEU A 97 -6.57 -7.48 0.14
C LEU A 97 -6.20 -8.96 0.23
N CYS A 98 -5.43 -9.41 -0.74
CA CYS A 98 -4.87 -10.74 -0.80
C CYS A 98 -3.41 -10.70 -0.36
N ALA A 99 -3.04 -11.62 0.53
CA ALA A 99 -1.66 -11.76 0.97
C ALA A 99 -1.22 -13.23 0.99
N GLU A 100 0.07 -13.45 0.79
CA GLU A 100 0.69 -14.76 0.68
C GLU A 100 1.46 -15.12 1.95
N HIS A 101 1.29 -16.35 2.41
CA HIS A 101 2.10 -16.98 3.45
C HIS A 101 2.48 -18.39 3.01
N ASN A 102 3.78 -18.62 2.73
CA ASN A 102 4.34 -19.92 2.36
C ASN A 102 3.58 -20.62 1.22
N GLY A 103 3.32 -19.90 0.14
CA GLY A 103 2.61 -20.34 -1.06
C GLY A 103 1.09 -20.38 -0.94
N THR A 104 0.54 -20.12 0.25
CA THR A 104 -0.92 -20.05 0.48
C THR A 104 -1.38 -18.60 0.46
N PHE A 105 -2.51 -18.34 -0.19
CA PHE A 105 -3.11 -17.01 -0.27
C PHE A 105 -4.31 -16.90 0.67
N GLU A 106 -4.36 -15.81 1.45
CA GLU A 106 -5.45 -15.52 2.40
C GLU A 106 -6.00 -14.12 2.13
N THR A 107 -7.33 -14.01 2.13
CA THR A 107 -8.02 -12.72 2.02
C THR A 107 -8.18 -12.10 3.39
N PHE A 108 -7.76 -10.85 3.54
CA PHE A 108 -8.02 -10.03 4.72
C PHE A 108 -9.07 -8.98 4.37
N THR A 109 -9.99 -8.71 5.28
CA THR A 109 -11.09 -7.74 5.09
C THR A 109 -10.58 -6.30 4.98
N ASN A 110 -9.44 -6.00 5.61
CA ASN A 110 -8.70 -4.75 5.49
C ASN A 110 -7.23 -4.91 5.93
N LYS A 111 -6.42 -3.85 5.74
CA LYS A 111 -4.99 -3.82 6.11
C LYS A 111 -4.78 -3.97 7.62
N CYS A 112 -5.69 -3.45 8.45
CA CYS A 112 -5.59 -3.61 9.89
C CYS A 112 -5.70 -5.09 10.27
N GLU A 113 -6.68 -5.81 9.74
CA GLU A 113 -6.88 -7.24 10.03
C GLU A 113 -5.71 -8.10 9.55
N LEU A 114 -5.06 -7.76 8.43
CA LEU A 114 -3.80 -8.41 8.04
C LEU A 114 -2.74 -8.26 9.13
N HIS A 115 -2.45 -7.04 9.58
CA HIS A 115 -1.38 -6.80 10.55
C HIS A 115 -1.70 -7.41 11.91
N ARG A 116 -2.96 -7.30 12.35
CA ARG A 116 -3.46 -7.93 13.56
C ARG A 116 -3.27 -9.45 13.54
N ASN A 117 -3.78 -10.12 12.50
CA ASN A 117 -3.68 -11.57 12.34
C ASN A 117 -2.21 -12.01 12.22
N SER A 118 -1.42 -11.28 11.44
CA SER A 118 0.04 -11.49 11.29
C SER A 118 0.75 -11.46 12.64
N CYS A 119 0.50 -10.45 13.47
CA CYS A 119 1.09 -10.32 14.80
C CYS A 119 0.62 -11.44 15.74
N GLN A 120 -0.69 -11.62 15.89
CA GLN A 120 -1.28 -12.57 16.85
C GLN A 120 -0.90 -14.01 16.55
N LYS A 121 -0.80 -14.39 15.27
CA LYS A 121 -0.38 -15.74 14.85
C LYS A 121 1.13 -15.88 14.67
N ASN A 122 1.88 -14.79 14.83
CA ASN A 122 3.31 -14.73 14.53
C ASN A 122 3.63 -15.27 13.12
N LYS A 123 2.87 -14.83 12.11
CA LYS A 123 2.99 -15.24 10.70
C LYS A 123 3.31 -14.05 9.82
N SER A 124 4.35 -14.17 9.00
CA SER A 124 4.70 -13.13 8.02
C SER A 124 3.88 -13.30 6.73
N TYR A 125 3.20 -12.24 6.31
CA TYR A 125 2.45 -12.19 5.06
C TYR A 125 3.12 -11.23 4.08
N ILE A 126 3.19 -11.62 2.80
CA ILE A 126 3.59 -10.73 1.71
C ILE A 126 2.31 -10.21 1.06
N PHE A 127 2.15 -8.88 1.00
CA PHE A 127 1.07 -8.27 0.22
C PHE A 127 1.19 -8.69 -1.25
N ASN A 128 0.11 -9.21 -1.81
CA ASN A 128 0.05 -9.56 -3.23
C ASN A 128 -0.68 -8.46 -4.02
N HIS A 129 -1.97 -8.26 -3.75
CA HIS A 129 -2.78 -7.23 -4.39
C HIS A 129 -3.97 -6.81 -3.52
N TYR A 130 -4.59 -5.68 -3.86
CA TYR A 130 -5.88 -5.30 -3.30
C TYR A 130 -7.01 -6.13 -3.91
N GLY A 131 -8.10 -6.35 -3.17
CA GLY A 131 -9.17 -7.28 -3.51
C GLY A 131 -9.03 -8.62 -2.79
N ALA A 132 -10.10 -9.43 -2.82
CA ALA A 132 -10.03 -10.81 -2.35
C ALA A 132 -9.09 -11.65 -3.23
N CYS A 133 -8.49 -12.71 -2.66
CA CYS A 133 -7.72 -13.67 -3.42
C CYS A 133 -8.61 -14.39 -4.45
N GLU A 134 -8.05 -14.66 -5.62
CA GLU A 134 -8.68 -15.55 -6.61
C GLU A 134 -8.62 -17.00 -6.10
N ALA A 135 -9.67 -17.77 -6.40
CA ALA A 135 -9.81 -19.17 -6.00
C ALA A 135 -9.17 -20.13 -7.01
#